data_AF-A0A1A7X2E1-F1
#
_entry.id   AF-A0A1A7X2E1-F1
#
_cell.length_a   1.000
_cell.length_b   1.000
_cell.length_c   1.000
_cell.angle_alpha   90.00
_cell.angle_beta   90.00
_cell.angle_gamma   90.00
#
_symmetry.space_group_name_H-M   'P 1'
#
loop_
_entity.id
_entity.type
_entity.pdbx_description
1 polymer ?
#
loop_
_entity_poly.entity_id
_entity_poly.type
_entity_poly.pdbx_seq_one_letter_code
_entity_poly.pdbx_strand_id
1 'polypeptide(L)'
;MSSDEEFSLVMDPDPSEKTLEEVQALISKYKKRYEALLEDQKDLTTTRDERRELTKQCKERTKKMTKELEKDERFYKDEIENQRAKLDSLKQEENDLMEELQKIQAEIKEEDDQNLELKVQADVFCSMPEKKFVFKGLTGKAADRQEFDMKSHVTYPMDGGTALITFEEEDVASSILKMKKHTVELGGECRIIVEAQPVHLMLPSLVEIDSEVCPRRILVSNLPKMNTEILLNKLEIHFSKTKNEGGEVDLCEYLPDSGTVVIVFLKENVAKRLVEMEFHEVMLNQTKHKVRVTPFLNGKITNLETKMSMCPRTVLLTGIPDIMEQETLQDLLEIHFQKNGNSGGEIESFLYNPLGQNILALFGNASKEERDEE
;
A
#
# COMPACT_ATOMS: atom_id res chain seq x y z
N MET A 1 -96.85 13.03 -19.99
CA MET A 1 -97.90 13.65 -19.17
C MET A 1 -98.49 14.77 -20.01
N SER A 2 -99.60 14.43 -20.69
CA SER A 2 -100.41 15.32 -21.53
C SER A 2 -101.25 16.21 -20.61
N SER A 3 -101.34 17.50 -20.92
CA SER A 3 -102.44 18.35 -20.43
C SER A 3 -103.02 19.03 -21.67
N ASP A 4 -104.01 18.35 -22.24
CA ASP A 4 -104.90 18.84 -23.28
C ASP A 4 -105.83 19.89 -22.66
N GLU A 5 -105.67 21.16 -23.03
CA GLU A 5 -106.69 22.19 -22.79
C GLU A 5 -107.52 22.34 -24.07
N GLU A 6 -108.73 21.79 -24.01
CA GLU A 6 -109.82 21.93 -24.98
C GLU A 6 -110.17 23.41 -25.20
N PHE A 7 -109.94 23.91 -26.43
CA PHE A 7 -110.47 25.19 -26.86
C PHE A 7 -111.97 25.06 -27.15
N SER A 8 -112.78 25.64 -26.26
CA SER A 8 -114.21 25.88 -26.46
C SER A 8 -114.44 26.79 -27.66
N LEU A 9 -115.03 26.23 -28.73
CA LEU A 9 -115.46 26.94 -29.92
C LEU A 9 -116.87 27.49 -29.66
N VAL A 10 -116.96 28.75 -29.25
CA VAL A 10 -118.24 29.48 -29.21
C VAL A 10 -118.72 29.64 -30.65
N MET A 11 -119.75 28.89 -31.03
CA MET A 11 -120.47 29.06 -32.29
C MET A 11 -121.44 30.24 -32.16
N ASP A 12 -121.19 31.30 -32.91
CA ASP A 12 -122.20 32.32 -33.22
C ASP A 12 -123.25 31.71 -34.18
N PRO A 13 -124.58 31.84 -33.93
CA PRO A 13 -125.60 31.33 -34.84
C PRO A 13 -125.87 32.30 -36.00
N ASP A 14 -125.80 31.72 -37.20
CA ASP A 14 -126.34 32.04 -38.53
C ASP A 14 -126.49 33.48 -39.09
N PRO A 15 -126.14 33.70 -40.38
CA PRO A 15 -126.31 34.97 -41.07
C PRO A 15 -127.64 35.02 -41.81
N SER A 16 -128.56 35.88 -41.39
CA SER A 16 -129.61 36.38 -42.28
C SER A 16 -129.43 37.87 -42.50
N GLU A 17 -129.19 38.22 -43.76
CA GLU A 17 -129.10 39.58 -44.34
C GLU A 17 -127.87 40.41 -43.94
N LYS A 18 -126.74 40.17 -44.64
CA LYS A 18 -125.60 41.10 -44.63
C LYS A 18 -125.62 41.96 -45.88
N THR A 19 -125.74 43.26 -45.69
CA THR A 19 -125.50 44.29 -46.71
C THR A 19 -124.06 44.20 -47.23
N LEU A 20 -123.86 44.57 -48.50
CA LEU A 20 -122.60 44.45 -49.25
C LEU A 20 -121.38 45.06 -48.51
N GLU A 21 -121.62 46.06 -47.66
CA GLU A 21 -120.63 46.78 -46.86
C GLU A 21 -120.02 45.95 -45.72
N GLU A 22 -120.79 45.08 -45.05
CA GLU A 22 -120.28 44.24 -43.95
C GLU A 22 -119.34 43.13 -44.45
N VAL A 23 -119.67 42.58 -45.63
CA VAL A 23 -118.82 41.58 -46.30
C VAL A 23 -117.50 42.22 -46.76
N GLN A 24 -117.54 43.45 -47.28
CA GLN A 24 -116.33 44.21 -47.63
C GLN A 24 -115.47 44.56 -46.41
N ALA A 25 -116.09 44.91 -45.27
CA ALA A 25 -115.37 45.17 -44.02
C ALA A 25 -114.69 43.91 -43.47
N LEU A 26 -115.35 42.75 -43.54
CA LEU A 26 -114.78 41.46 -43.16
C LEU A 26 -113.60 41.08 -44.09
N ILE A 27 -113.76 41.21 -45.41
CA ILE A 27 -112.67 40.95 -46.37
C ILE A 27 -111.47 41.86 -46.09
N SER A 28 -111.69 43.14 -45.81
CA SER A 28 -110.61 44.08 -45.46
C SER A 28 -109.92 43.70 -44.14
N LYS A 29 -110.68 43.24 -43.14
CA LYS A 29 -110.13 42.74 -41.87
C LYS A 29 -109.29 41.47 -42.07
N TYR A 30 -109.77 40.52 -42.87
CA TYR A 30 -109.03 39.29 -43.19
C TYR A 30 -107.79 39.58 -44.04
N LYS A 31 -107.83 40.54 -44.97
CA LYS A 31 -106.65 41.00 -45.72
C LYS A 31 -105.59 41.60 -44.80
N LYS A 32 -105.97 42.50 -43.88
CA LYS A 32 -105.05 43.04 -42.86
C LYS A 32 -104.45 41.96 -41.98
N ARG A 33 -105.25 40.96 -41.57
CA ARG A 33 -104.77 39.84 -40.77
C ARG A 33 -103.82 38.93 -41.54
N TYR A 34 -104.08 38.73 -42.83
CA TYR A 34 -103.20 37.98 -43.74
C TYR A 34 -101.87 38.70 -43.98
N GLU A 35 -101.89 40.03 -44.16
CA GLU A 35 -100.68 40.85 -44.26
C GLU A 35 -99.85 40.81 -42.97
N ALA A 36 -100.50 40.93 -41.80
CA ALA A 36 -99.82 40.79 -40.51
C ALA A 36 -99.19 39.39 -40.32
N LEU A 37 -99.90 38.33 -40.70
CA LEU A 37 -99.37 36.96 -40.66
C LEU A 37 -98.19 36.76 -41.63
N LEU A 38 -98.20 37.41 -42.77
CA LEU A 38 -97.10 37.39 -43.75
C LEU A 38 -95.85 38.07 -43.19
N GLU A 39 -96.02 39.21 -42.51
CA GLU A 39 -94.91 39.90 -41.84
C GLU A 39 -94.37 39.07 -40.68
N ASP A 40 -95.23 38.54 -39.81
CA ASP A 40 -94.83 37.64 -38.73
C ASP A 40 -94.10 36.39 -39.26
N GLN A 41 -94.58 35.81 -40.36
CA GLN A 41 -93.92 34.68 -40.99
C GLN A 41 -92.51 35.05 -41.48
N LYS A 42 -92.37 36.24 -42.07
CA LYS A 42 -91.08 36.75 -42.53
C LYS A 42 -90.13 36.99 -41.35
N ASP A 43 -90.59 37.63 -40.29
CA ASP A 43 -89.81 37.87 -39.06
C ASP A 43 -89.42 36.58 -38.34
N LEU A 44 -90.30 35.57 -38.34
CA LEU A 44 -89.97 34.24 -37.83
C LEU A 44 -88.91 33.55 -38.67
N THR A 45 -88.96 33.70 -40.01
CA THR A 45 -87.93 33.12 -40.88
C THR A 45 -86.56 33.78 -40.70
N THR A 46 -86.50 35.09 -40.60
CA THR A 46 -85.25 35.83 -40.34
C THR A 46 -84.67 35.44 -38.98
N THR A 47 -85.47 35.49 -37.91
CA THR A 47 -85.05 35.10 -36.56
C THR A 47 -84.57 33.64 -36.48
N ARG A 48 -85.26 32.72 -37.18
CA ARG A 48 -84.85 31.31 -37.26
C ARG A 48 -83.47 31.16 -37.90
N ASP A 49 -83.24 31.87 -38.99
CA ASP A 49 -82.01 31.78 -39.77
C ASP A 49 -80.83 32.44 -39.02
N GLU A 50 -81.07 33.58 -38.36
CA GLU A 50 -80.12 34.20 -37.43
C GLU A 50 -79.76 33.26 -36.26
N ARG A 51 -80.75 32.61 -35.65
CA ARG A 51 -80.50 31.65 -34.56
C ARG A 51 -79.70 30.43 -35.04
N ARG A 52 -79.96 29.95 -36.26
CA ARG A 52 -79.17 28.86 -36.87
C ARG A 52 -77.74 29.30 -37.10
N GLU A 53 -77.52 30.52 -37.57
CA GLU A 53 -76.19 31.07 -37.82
C GLU A 53 -75.41 31.25 -36.51
N LEU A 54 -76.01 31.85 -35.48
CA LEU A 54 -75.41 31.94 -34.14
C LEU A 54 -75.06 30.55 -33.59
N THR A 55 -75.94 29.57 -33.76
CA THR A 55 -75.69 28.19 -33.31
C THR A 55 -74.50 27.56 -34.03
N LYS A 56 -74.35 27.81 -35.34
CA LYS A 56 -73.19 27.34 -36.12
C LYS A 56 -71.90 27.98 -35.63
N GLN A 57 -71.89 29.31 -35.45
CA GLN A 57 -70.72 30.05 -34.97
C GLN A 57 -70.31 29.62 -33.57
N CYS A 58 -71.27 29.44 -32.65
CA CYS A 58 -71.00 28.90 -31.33
C CYS A 58 -70.39 27.49 -31.42
N LYS A 59 -70.96 26.59 -32.24
CA LYS A 59 -70.40 25.24 -32.43
C LYS A 59 -68.98 25.26 -32.99
N GLU A 60 -68.68 26.15 -33.95
CA GLU A 60 -67.32 26.30 -34.49
C GLU A 60 -66.33 26.83 -33.46
N ARG A 61 -66.72 27.85 -32.68
CA ARG A 61 -65.89 28.36 -31.58
C ARG A 61 -65.60 27.28 -30.54
N THR A 62 -66.60 26.51 -30.13
CA THR A 62 -66.40 25.40 -29.19
C THR A 62 -65.47 24.33 -29.77
N LYS A 63 -65.60 23.98 -31.06
CA LYS A 63 -64.69 23.05 -31.74
C LYS A 63 -63.26 23.56 -31.84
N LYS A 64 -63.05 24.86 -32.05
CA LYS A 64 -61.72 25.47 -32.06
C LYS A 64 -61.10 25.45 -30.67
N MET A 65 -61.86 25.92 -29.67
CA MET A 65 -61.42 25.96 -28.27
C MET A 65 -61.06 24.58 -27.73
N THR A 66 -61.87 23.56 -28.02
CA THR A 66 -61.58 22.17 -27.61
C THR A 66 -60.31 21.63 -28.25
N LYS A 67 -60.08 21.91 -29.54
CA LYS A 67 -58.83 21.52 -30.22
C LYS A 67 -57.60 22.24 -29.67
N GLU A 68 -57.72 23.50 -29.26
CA GLU A 68 -56.64 24.25 -28.62
C GLU A 68 -56.32 23.66 -27.24
N LEU A 69 -57.35 23.42 -26.40
CA LEU A 69 -57.18 22.76 -25.11
C LEU A 69 -56.50 21.38 -25.23
N GLU A 70 -56.94 20.54 -26.18
CA GLU A 70 -56.30 19.23 -26.41
C GLU A 70 -54.84 19.32 -26.89
N LYS A 71 -54.45 20.42 -27.53
CA LYS A 71 -53.05 20.65 -27.93
C LYS A 71 -52.23 21.11 -26.72
N ASP A 72 -52.78 22.02 -25.92
CA ASP A 72 -52.13 22.53 -24.73
C ASP A 72 -51.94 21.40 -23.70
N GLU A 73 -52.96 20.56 -23.47
CA GLU A 73 -52.86 19.39 -22.59
C GLU A 73 -51.76 18.41 -23.05
N ARG A 74 -51.64 18.18 -24.36
CA ARG A 74 -50.57 17.34 -24.92
C ARG A 74 -49.20 17.98 -24.74
N PHE A 75 -49.08 19.28 -25.01
CA PHE A 75 -47.85 20.03 -24.81
C PHE A 75 -47.38 19.99 -23.36
N TYR A 76 -48.26 20.28 -22.40
CA TYR A 76 -47.93 20.22 -20.98
C TYR A 76 -47.57 18.81 -20.52
N LYS A 77 -48.25 17.79 -21.03
CA LYS A 77 -47.92 16.40 -20.69
C LYS A 77 -46.51 16.01 -21.18
N ASP A 78 -46.18 16.36 -22.42
CA ASP A 78 -44.87 16.10 -23.02
C ASP A 78 -43.75 16.87 -22.30
N GLU A 79 -43.99 18.14 -21.96
CA GLU A 79 -43.08 18.97 -21.17
C GLU A 79 -42.81 18.36 -19.78
N ILE A 80 -43.86 17.89 -19.09
CA ILE A 80 -43.72 17.22 -17.78
C ILE A 80 -42.94 15.90 -17.91
N GLU A 81 -43.19 15.13 -18.96
CA GLU A 81 -42.51 13.86 -19.20
C GLU A 81 -41.02 14.07 -19.49
N ASN A 82 -40.70 15.08 -20.31
CA ASN A 82 -39.32 15.47 -20.59
C ASN A 82 -38.59 15.99 -19.34
N GLN A 83 -39.25 16.82 -18.53
CA GLN A 83 -38.69 17.29 -17.25
C GLN A 83 -38.47 16.14 -16.26
N ARG A 84 -39.38 15.16 -16.20
CA ARG A 84 -39.19 13.95 -15.38
C ARG A 84 -38.00 13.13 -15.85
N ALA A 85 -37.89 12.86 -17.15
CA ALA A 85 -36.75 12.14 -17.71
C ALA A 85 -35.42 12.83 -17.38
N LYS A 86 -35.39 14.16 -17.45
CA LYS A 86 -34.20 14.95 -17.07
C LYS A 86 -33.88 14.85 -15.57
N LEU A 87 -34.89 14.87 -14.70
CA LEU A 87 -34.69 14.68 -13.26
C LEU A 87 -34.18 13.27 -12.93
N ASP A 88 -34.68 12.26 -13.61
CA ASP A 88 -34.24 10.87 -13.40
C ASP A 88 -32.79 10.69 -13.88
N SER A 89 -32.41 11.28 -15.02
CA SER A 89 -31.02 11.33 -15.48
C SER A 89 -30.09 12.01 -14.48
N LEU A 90 -30.48 13.18 -13.96
CA LEU A 90 -29.68 13.91 -12.98
C LEU A 90 -29.54 13.16 -11.65
N LYS A 91 -30.60 12.48 -11.20
CA LYS A 91 -30.52 11.62 -10.01
C LYS A 91 -29.60 10.44 -10.21
N GLN A 92 -29.57 9.87 -11.41
CA GLN A 92 -28.67 8.77 -11.73
C GLN A 92 -27.22 9.26 -11.72
N GLU A 93 -26.94 10.39 -12.36
CA GLU A 93 -25.61 11.04 -12.31
C GLU A 93 -25.19 11.40 -10.88
N GLU A 94 -26.11 11.90 -10.04
CA GLU A 94 -25.84 12.20 -8.63
C GLU A 94 -25.46 10.94 -7.85
N ASN A 95 -26.16 9.82 -8.07
CA ASN A 95 -25.84 8.55 -7.44
C ASN A 95 -24.49 8.02 -7.91
N ASP A 96 -24.21 8.05 -9.21
CA ASP A 96 -22.94 7.60 -9.78
C ASP A 96 -21.77 8.42 -9.22
N LEU A 97 -21.91 9.75 -9.16
CA LEU A 97 -20.92 10.66 -8.55
C LEU A 97 -20.75 10.39 -7.04
N MET A 98 -21.84 10.09 -6.33
CA MET A 98 -21.77 9.76 -4.90
C MET A 98 -21.02 8.45 -4.66
N GLU A 99 -21.21 7.44 -5.51
CA GLU A 99 -20.45 6.20 -5.46
C GLU A 99 -18.96 6.42 -5.77
N GLU A 100 -18.63 7.26 -6.78
CA GLU A 100 -17.25 7.63 -7.08
C GLU A 100 -16.58 8.37 -5.92
N LEU A 101 -17.27 9.33 -5.30
CA LEU A 101 -16.78 10.03 -4.12
C LEU A 101 -16.50 9.07 -2.97
N GLN A 102 -17.39 8.10 -2.72
CA GLN A 102 -17.17 7.09 -1.68
C GLN A 102 -15.96 6.21 -1.98
N LYS A 103 -15.75 5.81 -3.23
CA LYS A 103 -14.57 5.03 -3.65
C LYS A 103 -13.28 5.81 -3.43
N ILE A 104 -13.23 7.05 -3.91
CA ILE A 104 -12.05 7.92 -3.76
C ILE A 104 -11.77 8.19 -2.28
N GLN A 105 -12.81 8.42 -1.47
CA GLN A 105 -12.64 8.66 -0.04
C GLN A 105 -12.16 7.42 0.72
N ALA A 106 -12.49 6.20 0.25
CA ALA A 106 -11.94 4.97 0.80
C ALA A 106 -10.46 4.80 0.41
N GLU A 107 -10.10 5.09 -0.84
CA GLU A 107 -8.72 5.03 -1.34
C GLU A 107 -7.80 6.03 -0.63
N ILE A 108 -8.27 7.26 -0.40
CA ILE A 108 -7.53 8.27 0.39
C ILE A 108 -7.28 7.79 1.82
N LYS A 109 -8.27 7.17 2.47
CA LYS A 109 -8.09 6.65 3.83
C LYS A 109 -7.07 5.52 3.88
N GLU A 110 -7.09 4.63 2.89
CA GLU A 110 -6.12 3.55 2.79
C GLU A 110 -4.70 4.10 2.57
N GLU A 111 -4.55 5.11 1.70
CA GLU A 111 -3.26 5.78 1.48
C GLU A 111 -2.78 6.53 2.74
N ASP A 112 -3.69 7.23 3.44
CA ASP A 112 -3.38 7.94 4.70
C ASP A 112 -2.92 6.96 5.79
N ASP A 113 -3.59 5.81 5.93
CA ASP A 113 -3.22 4.75 6.88
C ASP A 113 -1.82 4.19 6.55
N GLN A 114 -1.54 3.91 5.27
CA GLN A 114 -0.21 3.47 4.81
C GLN A 114 0.87 4.54 5.08
N ASN A 115 0.56 5.81 4.83
CA ASN A 115 1.49 6.92 5.05
C ASN A 115 1.78 7.12 6.56
N LEU A 116 0.78 6.92 7.43
CA LEU A 116 0.99 6.91 8.87
C LEU A 116 1.92 5.77 9.30
N GLU A 117 1.74 4.56 8.76
CA GLU A 117 2.64 3.44 9.04
C GLU A 117 4.07 3.73 8.58
N LEU A 118 4.24 4.25 7.37
CA LEU A 118 5.55 4.63 6.83
C LEU A 118 6.22 5.76 7.63
N LYS A 119 5.45 6.75 8.10
CA LYS A 119 5.96 7.81 8.97
C LYS A 119 6.42 7.27 10.31
N VAL A 120 5.64 6.37 10.93
CA VAL A 120 6.03 5.71 12.18
C VAL A 120 7.32 4.91 11.95
N GLN A 121 7.43 4.15 10.85
CA GLN A 121 8.66 3.45 10.52
C GLN A 121 9.85 4.42 10.35
N ALA A 122 9.68 5.53 9.63
CA ALA A 122 10.72 6.53 9.43
C ALA A 122 11.17 7.22 10.73
N ASP A 123 10.24 7.54 11.63
CA ASP A 123 10.55 8.17 12.92
C ASP A 123 11.30 7.20 13.85
N VAL A 124 11.04 5.91 13.73
CA VAL A 124 11.81 4.85 14.41
C VAL A 124 13.26 4.79 13.97
N PHE A 125 13.56 5.01 12.68
CA PHE A 125 14.95 5.11 12.20
C PHE A 125 15.71 6.28 12.82
N CYS A 126 15.05 7.43 13.03
CA CYS A 126 15.63 8.57 13.75
C CYS A 126 15.84 8.28 15.25
N SER A 127 15.07 7.36 15.82
CA SER A 127 15.05 7.05 17.26
C SER A 127 16.03 5.93 17.67
N MET A 128 16.85 5.42 16.75
CA MET A 128 17.82 4.35 17.03
C MET A 128 18.88 4.76 18.06
N PRO A 129 19.54 3.80 18.74
CA PRO A 129 20.54 4.07 19.76
C PRO A 129 21.72 4.88 19.19
N GLU A 130 21.84 6.13 19.64
CA GLU A 130 23.03 6.95 19.40
C GLU A 130 24.23 6.25 20.03
N LYS A 131 25.10 5.70 19.19
CA LYS A 131 26.47 5.38 19.60
C LYS A 131 27.09 6.72 20.04
N LYS A 132 27.71 6.77 21.22
CA LYS A 132 28.39 7.99 21.67
C LYS A 132 29.54 8.29 20.71
N PHE A 133 29.34 9.20 19.76
CA PHE A 133 30.38 9.61 18.82
C PHE A 133 31.30 10.61 19.51
N VAL A 134 32.58 10.26 19.68
CA VAL A 134 33.61 11.24 19.98
C VAL A 134 34.04 11.83 18.63
N PHE A 135 33.50 13.00 18.30
CA PHE A 135 33.84 13.70 17.06
C PHE A 135 35.30 14.17 17.10
N LYS A 136 36.23 13.36 16.57
CA LYS A 136 37.57 13.80 16.20
C LYS A 136 37.45 14.50 14.84
N GLY A 137 37.22 15.81 14.87
CA GLY A 137 36.73 16.62 13.74
C GLY A 137 37.50 16.49 12.43
N LEU A 138 37.00 15.65 11.53
CA LEU A 138 37.21 15.73 10.09
C LEU A 138 35.83 15.64 9.41
N THR A 139 35.30 16.78 8.98
CA THR A 139 34.01 16.87 8.30
C THR A 139 34.16 16.42 6.85
N GLY A 140 33.87 15.14 6.59
CA GLY A 140 33.63 14.60 5.25
C GLY A 140 32.36 15.18 4.62
N LYS A 141 32.29 15.22 3.28
CA LYS A 141 31.15 15.75 2.53
C LYS A 141 29.90 14.87 2.75
N ALA A 142 28.72 15.48 2.74
CA ALA A 142 27.40 14.90 3.01
C ALA A 142 26.89 13.81 2.02
N ALA A 143 27.79 13.14 1.30
CA ALA A 143 27.48 12.02 0.40
C ALA A 143 27.80 10.65 1.00
N ASP A 144 28.28 10.61 2.25
CA ASP A 144 28.48 9.37 3.00
C ASP A 144 27.11 8.81 3.37
N ARG A 145 26.56 8.00 2.46
CA ARG A 145 25.56 6.99 2.83
C ARG A 145 26.16 6.22 4.00
N GLN A 146 25.37 6.11 5.06
CA GLN A 146 25.74 5.37 6.26
C GLN A 146 26.03 3.92 5.85
N GLU A 147 27.30 3.59 5.68
CA GLU A 147 27.74 2.25 5.30
C GLU A 147 27.42 1.32 6.47
N PHE A 148 26.44 0.45 6.27
CA PHE A 148 26.22 -0.66 7.18
C PHE A 148 27.47 -1.54 7.14
N ASP A 149 28.20 -1.60 8.26
CA ASP A 149 29.33 -2.51 8.42
C ASP A 149 28.79 -3.94 8.56
N MET A 150 28.64 -4.62 7.42
CA MET A 150 28.20 -6.01 7.39
C MET A 150 29.40 -6.93 7.57
N LYS A 151 29.50 -7.56 8.75
CA LYS A 151 30.47 -8.62 9.03
C LYS A 151 30.04 -9.92 8.35
N SER A 152 30.36 -10.06 7.07
CA SER A 152 30.11 -11.29 6.32
C SER A 152 31.07 -12.40 6.75
N HIS A 153 30.50 -13.57 7.08
CA HIS A 153 31.23 -14.80 7.29
C HIS A 153 30.84 -15.77 6.17
N VAL A 154 31.80 -16.11 5.30
CA VAL A 154 31.56 -16.99 4.16
C VAL A 154 32.20 -18.34 4.44
N THR A 155 31.42 -19.41 4.30
CA THR A 155 31.92 -20.78 4.42
C THR A 155 32.33 -21.28 3.05
N TYR A 156 33.55 -21.83 2.96
CA TYR A 156 34.10 -22.38 1.74
C TYR A 156 34.40 -23.88 1.95
N PRO A 157 33.78 -24.78 1.18
CA PRO A 157 34.06 -26.21 1.26
C PRO A 157 35.40 -26.53 0.60
N MET A 158 36.29 -27.17 1.35
CA MET A 158 37.57 -27.65 0.82
C MET A 158 37.48 -29.13 0.45
N ASP A 159 37.93 -29.48 -0.75
CA ASP A 159 38.09 -30.87 -1.14
C ASP A 159 39.30 -31.51 -0.43
N GLY A 160 39.28 -32.83 -0.22
CA GLY A 160 40.39 -33.55 0.40
C GLY A 160 41.68 -33.43 -0.44
N GLY A 161 42.82 -33.24 0.22
CA GLY A 161 44.11 -33.04 -0.46
C GLY A 161 44.32 -31.62 -0.97
N THR A 162 43.69 -30.63 -0.34
CA THR A 162 43.83 -29.21 -0.67
C THR A 162 44.31 -28.40 0.52
N ALA A 163 45.00 -27.27 0.27
CA ALA A 163 45.41 -26.33 1.31
C ALA A 163 45.04 -24.90 0.91
N LEU A 164 44.53 -24.13 1.85
CA LEU A 164 44.29 -22.69 1.71
C LEU A 164 45.42 -21.93 2.40
N ILE A 165 46.02 -21.00 1.67
CA ILE A 165 47.05 -20.11 2.19
C ILE A 165 46.60 -18.67 1.99
N THR A 166 46.53 -17.92 3.08
CA THR A 166 46.30 -16.48 3.07
C THR A 166 47.61 -15.78 3.37
N PHE A 167 48.05 -14.92 2.45
CA PHE A 167 49.27 -14.13 2.57
C PHE A 167 48.96 -12.74 3.10
N GLU A 168 49.91 -12.13 3.81
CA GLU A 168 49.78 -10.73 4.24
C GLU A 168 49.77 -9.76 3.05
N GLU A 169 50.56 -10.07 2.02
CA GLU A 169 50.68 -9.29 0.78
C GLU A 169 49.94 -9.94 -0.40
N GLU A 170 49.11 -9.16 -1.10
CA GLU A 170 48.39 -9.58 -2.33
C GLU A 170 49.34 -9.85 -3.51
N ASP A 171 50.47 -9.17 -3.57
CA ASP A 171 51.46 -9.31 -4.64
C ASP A 171 52.10 -10.70 -4.65
N VAL A 172 52.30 -11.28 -3.46
CA VAL A 172 52.83 -12.63 -3.26
C VAL A 172 51.82 -13.67 -3.78
N ALA A 173 50.57 -13.57 -3.34
CA ALA A 173 49.48 -14.44 -3.79
C ALA A 173 49.34 -14.40 -5.32
N SER A 174 49.36 -13.20 -5.91
CA SER A 174 49.32 -13.00 -7.37
C SER A 174 50.51 -13.65 -8.10
N SER A 175 51.69 -13.63 -7.50
CA SER A 175 52.91 -14.24 -8.08
C SER A 175 52.84 -15.77 -8.05
N ILE A 176 52.33 -16.35 -6.97
CA ILE A 176 52.10 -17.80 -6.83
C ILE A 176 51.06 -18.30 -7.85
N LEU A 177 49.98 -17.52 -8.05
CA LEU A 177 48.94 -17.81 -9.05
C LEU A 177 49.45 -17.74 -10.50
N LYS A 178 50.41 -16.85 -10.80
CA LYS A 178 51.03 -16.77 -12.13
C LYS A 178 51.86 -18.00 -12.47
N MET A 179 52.56 -18.57 -11.49
CA MET A 179 53.37 -19.79 -11.69
C MET A 179 52.52 -21.06 -11.84
N LYS A 180 51.32 -21.11 -11.25
CA LYS A 180 50.33 -22.21 -11.25
C LYS A 180 50.80 -23.56 -10.72
N LYS A 181 52.05 -23.98 -10.93
CA LYS A 181 52.61 -25.25 -10.48
C LYS A 181 53.85 -25.01 -9.64
N HIS A 182 53.85 -25.57 -8.44
CA HIS A 182 54.94 -25.45 -7.48
C HIS A 182 55.46 -26.84 -7.14
N THR A 183 56.78 -27.03 -7.22
CA THR A 183 57.42 -28.29 -6.84
C THR A 183 57.95 -28.14 -5.42
N VAL A 184 57.28 -28.78 -4.46
CA VAL A 184 57.64 -28.71 -3.04
C VAL A 184 58.58 -29.86 -2.70
N GLU A 185 59.73 -29.53 -2.15
CA GLU A 185 60.71 -30.50 -1.64
C GLU A 185 60.38 -30.82 -0.18
N LEU A 186 59.93 -32.05 0.10
CA LEU A 186 59.51 -32.49 1.44
C LEU A 186 60.68 -33.03 2.31
N GLY A 187 61.92 -32.81 1.87
CA GLY A 187 63.13 -33.39 2.46
C GLY A 187 63.48 -34.77 1.89
N GLY A 188 64.78 -35.05 1.75
CA GLY A 188 65.29 -36.28 1.13
C GLY A 188 65.10 -36.32 -0.39
N GLU A 189 64.63 -37.45 -0.94
CA GLU A 189 64.36 -37.67 -2.37
C GLU A 189 62.89 -37.43 -2.77
N CYS A 190 62.02 -37.05 -1.82
CA CYS A 190 60.58 -36.90 -2.07
C CYS A 190 60.23 -35.48 -2.56
N ARG A 191 59.58 -35.41 -3.72
CA ARG A 191 59.09 -34.16 -4.34
C ARG A 191 57.61 -34.30 -4.67
N ILE A 192 56.81 -33.29 -4.31
CA ILE A 192 55.40 -33.21 -4.69
C ILE A 192 55.16 -32.03 -5.61
N ILE A 193 54.20 -32.16 -6.52
CA ILE A 193 53.79 -31.09 -7.42
C ILE A 193 52.41 -30.65 -6.97
N VAL A 194 52.31 -29.40 -6.53
CA VAL A 194 51.04 -28.79 -6.13
C VAL A 194 50.62 -27.74 -7.14
N GLU A 195 49.32 -27.64 -7.40
CA GLU A 195 48.75 -26.65 -8.32
C GLU A 195 48.07 -25.54 -7.53
N ALA A 196 48.48 -24.30 -7.78
CA ALA A 196 47.92 -23.09 -7.20
C ALA A 196 46.76 -22.57 -8.05
N GLN A 197 45.61 -22.38 -7.41
CA GLN A 197 44.37 -21.90 -8.01
C GLN A 197 43.81 -20.71 -7.22
N PRO A 198 43.17 -19.74 -7.92
CA PRO A 198 42.52 -18.61 -7.26
C PRO A 198 41.23 -19.06 -6.56
N VAL A 199 41.02 -18.56 -5.35
CA VAL A 199 39.79 -18.79 -4.58
C VAL A 199 38.73 -17.78 -5.01
N HIS A 200 37.56 -18.28 -5.38
CA HIS A 200 36.40 -17.45 -5.69
C HIS A 200 35.34 -17.65 -4.61
N LEU A 201 34.92 -16.54 -4.00
CA LEU A 201 33.86 -16.52 -2.99
C LEU A 201 32.63 -15.81 -3.55
N MET A 202 31.47 -16.34 -3.20
CA MET A 202 30.19 -15.65 -3.44
C MET A 202 30.00 -14.61 -2.34
N LEU A 203 30.19 -13.34 -2.70
CA LEU A 203 29.99 -12.22 -1.78
C LEU A 203 28.68 -11.51 -2.10
N PRO A 204 27.93 -11.05 -1.08
CA PRO A 204 26.77 -10.19 -1.30
C PRO A 204 27.21 -8.85 -1.90
N SER A 205 26.61 -8.43 -3.01
CA SER A 205 26.86 -7.14 -3.67
C SER A 205 25.79 -6.10 -3.35
N LEU A 206 24.54 -6.53 -3.19
CA LEU A 206 23.42 -5.68 -2.79
C LEU A 206 22.58 -6.46 -1.78
N VAL A 207 22.26 -5.82 -0.66
CA VAL A 207 21.32 -6.35 0.33
C VAL A 207 20.26 -5.28 0.57
N GLU A 208 19.03 -5.58 0.19
CA GLU A 208 17.87 -4.76 0.54
C GLU A 208 17.14 -5.45 1.69
N ILE A 209 16.92 -4.68 2.75
CA ILE A 209 16.28 -5.16 3.98
C ILE A 209 15.01 -4.33 4.16
N ASP A 210 13.88 -5.00 4.01
CA ASP A 210 12.60 -4.45 4.41
C ASP A 210 12.47 -4.53 5.93
N SER A 211 12.22 -3.39 6.57
CA SER A 211 12.32 -3.25 8.01
C SER A 211 10.98 -2.86 8.59
N GLU A 212 10.38 -3.78 9.35
CA GLU A 212 9.10 -3.57 10.01
C GLU A 212 9.28 -3.45 11.53
N VAL A 213 8.51 -2.55 12.16
CA VAL A 213 8.51 -2.41 13.63
C VAL A 213 7.74 -3.57 14.26
N CYS A 214 8.41 -4.36 15.10
CA CYS A 214 7.78 -5.48 15.77
C CYS A 214 6.89 -5.00 16.94
N PRO A 215 5.57 -5.26 16.94
CA PRO A 215 4.66 -4.76 17.98
C PRO A 215 4.76 -5.54 19.31
N ARG A 216 5.58 -6.59 19.36
CA ARG A 216 5.79 -7.46 20.53
C ARG A 216 7.19 -7.36 21.12
N ARG A 217 8.15 -6.77 20.40
CA ARG A 217 9.57 -6.78 20.80
C ARG A 217 10.08 -5.36 21.02
N ILE A 218 10.85 -5.19 22.08
CA ILE A 218 11.56 -3.94 22.38
C ILE A 218 13.05 -4.20 22.51
N LEU A 219 13.81 -3.14 22.24
CA LEU A 219 15.25 -3.08 22.37
C LEU A 219 15.61 -2.08 23.48
N VAL A 220 16.25 -2.57 24.54
CA VAL A 220 16.61 -1.79 25.73
C VAL A 220 18.11 -1.51 25.74
N SER A 221 18.47 -0.24 25.58
CA SER A 221 19.84 0.27 25.53
C SER A 221 20.18 1.15 26.75
N ASN A 222 21.44 1.62 26.82
CA ASN A 222 22.00 2.37 27.95
C ASN A 222 22.00 1.57 29.27
N LEU A 223 22.39 0.29 29.17
CA LEU A 223 22.44 -0.63 30.30
C LEU A 223 23.77 -0.49 31.05
N PRO A 224 23.78 -0.64 32.38
CA PRO A 224 25.01 -0.61 33.16
C PRO A 224 25.85 -1.87 32.93
N LYS A 225 27.19 -1.74 32.99
CA LYS A 225 28.12 -2.87 32.94
C LYS A 225 27.98 -3.69 34.22
N MET A 226 27.22 -4.79 34.16
CA MET A 226 26.92 -5.70 35.26
C MET A 226 26.86 -7.15 34.75
N ASN A 227 26.66 -8.13 35.64
CA ASN A 227 26.42 -9.51 35.24
C ASN A 227 25.13 -9.60 34.40
N THR A 228 25.24 -10.22 33.22
CA THR A 228 24.18 -10.38 32.22
C THR A 228 22.95 -11.09 32.77
N GLU A 229 23.13 -12.16 33.56
CA GLU A 229 22.01 -12.93 34.13
C GLU A 229 21.19 -12.10 35.12
N ILE A 230 21.86 -11.34 35.98
CA ILE A 230 21.21 -10.48 36.98
C ILE A 230 20.48 -9.32 36.29
N LEU A 231 21.08 -8.77 35.24
CA LEU A 231 20.51 -7.69 34.45
C LEU A 231 19.23 -8.14 33.74
N LEU A 232 19.27 -9.27 33.04
CA LEU A 232 18.13 -9.84 32.34
C LEU A 232 16.96 -10.10 33.28
N ASN A 233 17.22 -10.78 34.41
CA ASN A 233 16.20 -11.09 35.40
C ASN A 233 15.55 -9.81 35.99
N LYS A 234 16.35 -8.78 36.29
CA LYS A 234 15.81 -7.50 36.78
C LYS A 234 15.00 -6.75 35.74
N LEU A 235 15.44 -6.75 34.48
CA LEU A 235 14.70 -6.13 33.39
C LEU A 235 13.39 -6.87 33.14
N GLU A 236 13.41 -8.19 33.11
CA GLU A 236 12.21 -9.03 32.99
C GLU A 236 11.21 -8.74 34.12
N ILE A 237 11.65 -8.70 35.39
CA ILE A 237 10.79 -8.35 36.53
C ILE A 237 10.29 -6.90 36.44
N HIS A 238 11.08 -5.98 35.88
CA HIS A 238 10.67 -4.59 35.73
C HIS A 238 9.59 -4.43 34.65
N PHE A 239 9.79 -5.05 33.49
CA PHE A 239 8.92 -4.95 32.33
C PHE A 239 7.75 -5.94 32.35
N SER A 240 7.74 -6.92 33.26
CA SER A 240 6.56 -7.76 33.56
C SER A 240 5.49 -7.03 34.37
N LYS A 241 5.85 -5.93 35.05
CA LYS A 241 4.92 -5.17 35.89
C LYS A 241 4.11 -4.19 35.05
N THR A 242 2.79 -4.35 35.10
CA THR A 242 1.82 -3.39 34.50
C THR A 242 1.92 -1.99 35.09
N LYS A 243 2.42 -1.82 36.32
CA LYS A 243 2.68 -0.52 36.94
C LYS A 243 3.72 0.32 36.19
N ASN A 244 4.62 -0.34 35.47
CA ASN A 244 5.66 0.28 34.65
C ASN A 244 5.28 0.24 33.16
N GLU A 245 3.97 0.19 32.87
CA GLU A 245 3.40 0.05 31.51
C GLU A 245 3.81 -1.23 30.76
N GLY A 246 4.48 -2.14 31.48
CA GLY A 246 4.91 -3.43 31.02
C GLY A 246 3.77 -4.45 30.87
N GLY A 247 4.15 -5.68 30.56
CA GLY A 247 3.24 -6.79 30.34
C GLY A 247 3.99 -8.11 30.42
N GLU A 248 3.26 -9.21 30.34
CA GLU A 248 3.83 -10.56 30.44
C GLU A 248 4.95 -10.76 29.42
N VAL A 249 6.16 -11.00 29.92
CA VAL A 249 7.37 -11.22 29.14
C VAL A 249 7.41 -12.70 28.77
N ASP A 250 7.63 -12.97 27.48
CA ASP A 250 7.84 -14.30 26.93
C ASP A 250 9.33 -14.66 26.99
N LEU A 251 10.19 -13.73 26.57
CA LEU A 251 11.62 -13.97 26.42
C LEU A 251 12.44 -12.69 26.61
N CYS A 252 13.61 -12.82 27.23
CA CYS A 252 14.53 -11.72 27.52
C CYS A 252 15.95 -12.18 27.16
N GLU A 253 16.53 -11.59 26.11
CA GLU A 253 17.83 -11.98 25.54
C GLU A 253 18.82 -10.81 25.53
N TYR A 254 20.08 -11.08 25.89
CA TYR A 254 21.16 -10.10 25.81
C TYR A 254 21.89 -10.24 24.49
N LEU A 255 22.02 -9.14 23.74
CA LEU A 255 22.84 -9.06 22.53
C LEU A 255 24.25 -8.58 22.91
N PRO A 256 25.26 -9.47 22.90
CA PRO A 256 26.62 -9.11 23.25
C PRO A 256 27.25 -8.13 22.26
N ASP A 257 26.87 -8.21 20.98
CA ASP A 257 27.43 -7.39 19.90
C ASP A 257 27.16 -5.88 20.10
N SER A 258 25.97 -5.53 20.59
CA SER A 258 25.53 -4.15 20.79
C SER A 258 25.40 -3.76 22.26
N GLY A 259 25.64 -4.69 23.19
CA GLY A 259 25.47 -4.49 24.63
C GLY A 259 24.03 -4.16 25.04
N THR A 260 23.06 -4.61 24.27
CA THR A 260 21.64 -4.22 24.35
C THR A 260 20.77 -5.43 24.70
N VAL A 261 19.62 -5.24 25.35
CA VAL A 261 18.71 -6.34 25.71
C VAL A 261 17.46 -6.31 24.84
N VAL A 262 17.08 -7.46 24.30
CA VAL A 262 15.82 -7.66 23.58
C VAL A 262 14.82 -8.27 24.54
N ILE A 263 13.63 -7.68 24.63
CA ILE A 263 12.54 -8.20 25.44
C ILE A 263 11.35 -8.47 24.52
N VAL A 264 10.81 -9.69 24.60
CA VAL A 264 9.66 -10.16 23.85
C VAL A 264 8.47 -10.29 24.79
N PHE A 265 7.34 -9.69 24.43
CA PHE A 265 6.11 -9.79 25.19
C PHE A 265 5.12 -10.76 24.54
N LEU A 266 4.31 -11.43 25.37
CA LEU A 266 3.23 -12.30 24.87
C LEU A 266 2.10 -11.50 24.21
N LYS A 267 1.81 -10.29 24.72
CA LYS A 267 0.74 -9.42 24.22
C LYS A 267 1.28 -8.37 23.26
N GLU A 268 0.65 -8.30 22.10
CA GLU A 268 0.77 -7.17 21.18
C GLU A 268 0.26 -5.89 21.86
N ASN A 269 0.88 -4.75 21.55
CA ASN A 269 0.63 -3.40 22.12
C ASN A 269 1.40 -3.03 23.39
N VAL A 270 2.03 -3.99 24.10
CA VAL A 270 2.89 -3.64 25.24
C VAL A 270 4.14 -2.90 24.78
N ALA A 271 4.76 -3.38 23.69
CA ALA A 271 5.97 -2.75 23.13
C ALA A 271 5.73 -1.30 22.68
N LYS A 272 4.59 -1.02 22.02
CA LYS A 272 4.25 0.33 21.53
C LYS A 272 4.21 1.36 22.66
N ARG A 273 3.53 1.05 23.76
CA ARG A 273 3.44 1.94 24.94
C ARG A 273 4.80 2.19 25.57
N LEU A 274 5.62 1.14 25.70
CA LEU A 274 6.95 1.27 26.28
C LEU A 274 7.89 2.13 25.43
N VAL A 275 7.71 2.11 24.11
CA VAL A 275 8.46 2.93 23.16
C VAL A 275 8.06 4.41 23.22
N GLU A 276 6.77 4.73 23.41
CA GLU A 276 6.30 6.11 23.54
C GLU A 276 6.94 6.88 24.70
N MET A 277 7.22 6.20 25.82
CA MET A 277 7.92 6.81 26.96
C MET A 277 9.43 6.98 26.73
N GLU A 278 10.03 6.22 25.81
CA GLU A 278 11.47 6.13 25.45
C GLU A 278 12.46 5.85 26.59
N PHE A 279 12.24 6.37 27.81
CA PHE A 279 13.15 6.26 28.94
C PHE A 279 12.45 5.73 30.19
N HIS A 280 13.01 4.67 30.77
CA HIS A 280 12.46 3.98 31.94
C HIS A 280 13.48 3.96 33.09
N GLU A 281 13.02 4.26 34.32
CA GLU A 281 13.86 4.14 35.52
C GLU A 281 13.79 2.73 36.10
N VAL A 282 14.79 1.90 35.80
CA VAL A 282 14.87 0.54 36.33
C VAL A 282 15.72 0.53 37.59
N MET A 283 15.22 -0.12 38.65
CA MET A 283 16.00 -0.34 39.87
C MET A 283 16.97 -1.50 39.68
N LEU A 284 18.24 -1.18 39.43
CA LEU A 284 19.33 -2.13 39.29
C LEU A 284 20.26 -1.97 40.50
N ASN A 285 20.47 -3.06 41.25
CA ASN A 285 21.35 -3.11 42.43
C ASN A 285 21.22 -1.95 43.44
N GLN A 286 19.97 -1.58 43.81
CA GLN A 286 19.63 -0.52 44.78
C GLN A 286 19.81 0.92 44.26
N THR A 287 20.29 1.10 43.02
CA THR A 287 20.34 2.40 42.34
C THR A 287 19.32 2.44 41.20
N LYS A 288 18.75 3.63 40.96
CA LYS A 288 17.88 3.86 39.81
C LYS A 288 18.73 4.14 38.58
N HIS A 289 18.55 3.36 37.54
CA HIS A 289 19.23 3.54 36.27
C HIS A 289 18.22 3.87 35.17
N LYS A 290 18.50 4.93 34.41
CA LYS A 290 17.70 5.36 33.27
C LYS A 290 18.09 4.53 32.04
N VAL A 291 17.27 3.55 31.71
CA VAL A 291 17.42 2.74 30.49
C VAL A 291 16.61 3.36 29.37
N ARG A 292 17.06 3.21 28.12
CA ARG A 292 16.34 3.70 26.94
C ARG A 292 15.68 2.51 26.25
N VAL A 293 14.37 2.60 26.01
CA VAL A 293 13.57 1.61 25.31
C VAL A 293 13.29 2.13 23.91
N THR A 294 13.68 1.34 22.92
CA THR A 294 13.49 1.60 21.49
C THR A 294 12.73 0.42 20.88
N PRO A 295 11.97 0.63 19.80
CA PRO A 295 11.26 -0.46 19.14
C PRO A 295 12.28 -1.40 18.48
N PHE A 296 11.93 -2.69 18.43
CA PHE A 296 12.73 -3.67 17.71
C PHE A 296 12.31 -3.70 16.23
N LEU A 297 13.27 -3.48 15.32
CA LEU A 297 13.05 -3.61 13.88
C LEU A 297 13.29 -5.06 13.45
N ASN A 298 12.27 -5.70 12.91
CA ASN A 298 12.43 -6.95 12.17
C ASN A 298 12.87 -6.59 10.74
N GLY A 299 14.12 -6.87 10.43
CA GLY A 299 14.61 -6.81 9.05
C GLY A 299 14.35 -8.13 8.34
N LYS A 300 13.60 -8.10 7.25
CA LYS A 300 13.50 -9.20 6.29
C LYS A 300 14.30 -8.83 5.06
N ILE A 301 15.25 -9.69 4.70
CA ILE A 301 15.99 -9.52 3.44
C ILE A 301 15.02 -9.76 2.29
N THR A 302 14.72 -8.72 1.53
CA THR A 302 13.83 -8.78 0.36
C THR A 302 14.60 -9.02 -0.92
N ASN A 303 15.79 -8.45 -1.02
CA ASN A 303 16.65 -8.62 -2.17
C ASN A 303 18.09 -8.88 -1.73
N LEU A 304 18.70 -9.92 -2.29
CA LEU A 304 20.08 -10.30 -2.06
C LEU A 304 20.73 -10.60 -3.41
N GLU A 305 21.54 -9.68 -3.89
CA GLU A 305 22.36 -9.91 -5.06
C GLU A 305 23.74 -10.41 -4.61
N THR A 306 24.25 -11.41 -5.30
CA THR A 306 25.56 -12.00 -5.00
C THR A 306 26.46 -11.93 -6.23
N LYS A 307 27.75 -11.72 -6.00
CA LYS A 307 28.77 -11.65 -7.03
C LYS A 307 29.93 -12.57 -6.67
N MET A 308 30.41 -13.33 -7.65
CA MET A 308 31.69 -14.04 -7.55
C MET A 308 32.82 -13.00 -7.46
N SER A 309 33.54 -13.02 -6.36
CA SER A 309 34.73 -12.20 -6.15
C SER A 309 35.94 -13.10 -5.91
N MET A 310 37.08 -12.76 -6.50
CA MET A 310 38.33 -13.46 -6.26
C MET A 310 38.96 -12.94 -4.96
N CYS A 311 39.44 -13.84 -4.11
CA CYS A 311 40.23 -13.46 -2.94
C CYS A 311 41.63 -13.00 -3.40
N PRO A 312 42.02 -11.74 -3.18
CA PRO A 312 43.30 -11.22 -3.66
C PRO A 312 44.50 -11.84 -2.93
N ARG A 313 44.33 -12.16 -1.64
CA ARG A 313 45.39 -12.61 -0.74
C ARG A 313 45.42 -14.12 -0.52
N THR A 314 44.40 -14.84 -0.97
CA THR A 314 44.23 -16.25 -0.65
C THR A 314 44.39 -17.14 -1.89
N VAL A 315 45.18 -18.20 -1.74
CA VAL A 315 45.48 -19.17 -2.78
C VAL A 315 45.06 -20.56 -2.32
N LEU A 316 44.40 -21.31 -3.21
CA LEU A 316 44.09 -22.73 -3.01
C LEU A 316 45.17 -23.58 -3.68
N LEU A 317 45.83 -24.43 -2.91
CA LEU A 317 46.72 -25.46 -3.40
C LEU A 317 45.95 -26.78 -3.53
N THR A 318 46.11 -27.42 -4.67
CA THR A 318 45.48 -28.70 -5.01
C THR A 318 46.53 -29.73 -5.41
N GLY A 319 46.18 -31.02 -5.29
CA GLY A 319 47.08 -32.12 -5.65
C GLY A 319 48.07 -32.49 -4.54
N ILE A 320 47.72 -32.27 -3.27
CA ILE A 320 48.54 -32.66 -2.12
C ILE A 320 48.24 -34.14 -1.79
N PRO A 321 49.22 -35.05 -1.95
CA PRO A 321 49.03 -36.46 -1.66
C PRO A 321 49.24 -36.78 -0.17
N ASP A 322 48.59 -37.84 0.32
CA ASP A 322 48.76 -38.36 1.68
C ASP A 322 49.98 -39.31 1.73
N ILE A 323 51.17 -38.71 1.91
CA ILE A 323 52.46 -39.44 1.90
C ILE A 323 53.12 -39.41 3.28
N MET A 324 52.75 -38.47 4.14
CA MET A 324 53.40 -38.17 5.41
C MET A 324 52.36 -37.78 6.46
N GLU A 325 52.78 -37.68 7.72
CA GLU A 325 51.94 -37.18 8.80
C GLU A 325 51.45 -35.75 8.53
N GLN A 326 50.19 -35.48 8.85
CA GLN A 326 49.49 -34.24 8.52
C GLN A 326 50.25 -32.99 9.01
N GLU A 327 50.70 -32.99 10.26
CA GLU A 327 51.43 -31.86 10.87
C GLU A 327 52.76 -31.60 10.15
N THR A 328 53.50 -32.67 9.85
CA THR A 328 54.79 -32.55 9.15
C THR A 328 54.61 -32.05 7.70
N LEU A 329 53.57 -32.51 7.01
CA LEU A 329 53.28 -32.08 5.65
C LEU A 329 52.83 -30.61 5.61
N GLN A 330 52.00 -30.20 6.58
CA GLN A 330 51.58 -28.82 6.76
C GLN A 330 52.80 -27.91 7.00
N ASP A 331 53.68 -28.25 7.94
CA ASP A 331 54.88 -27.45 8.25
C ASP A 331 55.79 -27.29 7.02
N LEU A 332 56.02 -28.37 6.27
CA LEU A 332 56.86 -28.34 5.07
C LEU A 332 56.26 -27.49 3.94
N LEU A 333 54.93 -27.54 3.77
CA LEU A 333 54.22 -26.70 2.83
C LEU A 333 54.30 -25.23 3.26
N GLU A 334 54.03 -24.93 4.53
CA GLU A 334 54.10 -23.57 5.06
C GLU A 334 55.51 -22.97 4.89
N ILE A 335 56.56 -23.70 5.27
CA ILE A 335 57.96 -23.29 5.08
C ILE A 335 58.29 -23.09 3.60
N HIS A 336 57.76 -23.92 2.70
CA HIS A 336 58.00 -23.77 1.26
C HIS A 336 57.43 -22.46 0.71
N PHE A 337 56.21 -22.12 1.12
CA PHE A 337 55.51 -20.90 0.67
C PHE A 337 55.86 -19.65 1.49
N GLN A 338 56.60 -19.80 2.59
CA GLN A 338 57.23 -18.68 3.30
C GLN A 338 58.58 -18.27 2.70
N LYS A 339 59.24 -19.16 1.94
CA LYS A 339 60.54 -18.86 1.32
C LYS A 339 60.40 -17.94 0.11
N ASN A 340 61.01 -16.76 0.19
CA ASN A 340 61.06 -15.77 -0.92
C ASN A 340 61.65 -16.33 -2.22
N GLY A 341 62.52 -17.35 -2.15
CA GLY A 341 63.08 -18.02 -3.34
C GLY A 341 62.05 -18.73 -4.22
N ASN A 342 60.88 -19.07 -3.67
CA ASN A 342 59.80 -19.78 -4.36
C ASN A 342 58.60 -18.88 -4.68
N SER A 343 58.82 -17.56 -4.76
CA SER A 343 57.74 -16.55 -4.85
C SER A 343 56.79 -16.56 -3.64
N GLY A 344 57.29 -17.06 -2.50
CA GLY A 344 56.61 -17.05 -1.21
C GLY A 344 56.73 -15.72 -0.47
N GLY A 345 56.04 -15.59 0.66
CA GLY A 345 56.00 -14.39 1.49
C GLY A 345 55.43 -14.69 2.88
N GLU A 346 55.15 -13.66 3.67
CA GLU A 346 54.59 -13.82 5.01
C GLU A 346 53.16 -14.36 4.94
N ILE A 347 52.91 -15.46 5.66
CA ILE A 347 51.64 -16.17 5.69
C ILE A 347 50.87 -15.67 6.93
N GLU A 348 49.65 -15.19 6.69
CA GLU A 348 48.72 -14.78 7.75
C GLU A 348 47.96 -15.99 8.30
N SER A 349 47.56 -16.91 7.43
CA SER A 349 46.83 -18.12 7.82
C SER A 349 47.07 -19.26 6.83
N PHE A 350 47.22 -20.47 7.37
CA PHE A 350 47.36 -21.71 6.60
C PHE A 350 46.36 -22.75 7.10
N LEU A 351 45.62 -23.37 6.18
CA LEU A 351 44.63 -24.39 6.48
C LEU A 351 44.77 -25.57 5.50
N TYR A 352 45.10 -26.76 6.00
CA TYR A 352 45.24 -27.97 5.18
C TYR A 352 44.11 -28.96 5.43
N ASN A 353 43.50 -29.46 4.33
CA ASN A 353 42.53 -30.54 4.35
C ASN A 353 43.13 -31.86 3.83
N PRO A 354 43.34 -32.88 4.69
CA PRO A 354 43.90 -34.16 4.27
C PRO A 354 42.92 -34.97 3.39
N LEU A 355 43.45 -35.97 2.69
CA LEU A 355 42.64 -36.84 1.83
C LEU A 355 41.63 -37.64 2.66
N GLY A 356 40.35 -37.61 2.26
CA GLY A 356 39.27 -38.32 2.94
C GLY A 356 38.58 -37.56 4.08
N GLN A 357 38.98 -36.30 4.34
CA GLN A 357 38.28 -35.40 5.25
C GLN A 357 37.60 -34.26 4.48
N ASN A 358 36.54 -33.71 5.09
CA ASN A 358 35.83 -32.53 4.59
C ASN A 358 35.97 -31.42 5.63
N ILE A 359 36.76 -30.40 5.30
CA ILE A 359 36.97 -29.21 6.14
C ILE A 359 36.26 -28.02 5.49
N LEU A 360 35.66 -27.16 6.32
CA LEU A 360 35.08 -25.89 5.90
C LEU A 360 36.01 -24.76 6.34
N ALA A 361 36.47 -23.95 5.39
CA ALA A 361 37.18 -22.73 5.69
C ALA A 361 36.19 -21.60 5.94
N LEU A 362 36.39 -20.85 7.02
CA LEU A 362 35.57 -19.68 7.35
C LEU A 362 36.33 -18.41 6.97
N PHE A 363 35.81 -17.67 6.00
CA PHE A 363 36.32 -16.36 5.62
C PHE A 363 35.54 -15.28 6.36
N GLY A 364 36.23 -14.47 7.17
CA GLY A 364 35.67 -13.30 7.83
C GLY A 364 36.36 -12.02 7.37
N ASN A 365 35.67 -10.88 7.46
CA ASN A 365 36.29 -9.59 7.24
C ASN A 365 37.31 -9.32 8.34
N ALA A 366 38.56 -9.03 7.97
CA ALA A 366 39.59 -8.62 8.92
C ALA A 366 39.19 -7.28 9.55
N SER A 367 38.60 -7.32 10.74
CA SER A 367 38.51 -6.11 11.57
C SER A 367 39.93 -5.72 11.91
N LYS A 368 40.35 -4.52 11.47
CA LYS A 368 41.45 -3.83 12.15
C LYS A 368 40.98 -3.66 13.59
N GLU A 369 41.47 -4.53 14.48
CA GLU A 369 41.43 -4.23 15.90
C GLU A 369 42.16 -2.90 16.04
N GLU A 370 41.41 -1.85 16.38
CA GLU A 370 42.00 -0.61 16.87
C GLU A 370 42.85 -1.05 18.06
N ARG A 371 44.17 -1.07 17.87
CA ARG A 371 45.11 -1.17 18.97
C ARG A 371 44.81 0.02 19.86
N ASP A 372 44.13 -0.25 20.97
CA ASP A 372 44.01 0.67 22.09
C ASP A 372 45.43 0.97 22.57
N GLU A 373 46.01 2.07 22.07
CA GLU A 373 47.20 2.66 22.67
C GLU A 373 46.77 3.30 24.00
N GLU A 374 47.33 2.76 25.09
CA GLU A 374 47.14 3.18 26.49
C GLU A 374 47.36 4.67 26.76
#